data_AF-A0A1L5F9S2-F1
#
_entry.id   AF-A0A1L5F9S2-F1
#
_cell.length_a   1.000
_cell.length_b   1.000
_cell.length_c   1.000
_cell.angle_alpha   90.00
_cell.angle_beta   90.00
_cell.angle_gamma   90.00
#
_symmetry.space_group_name_H-M   'P 1'
#
loop_
_entity.id
_entity.type
_entity.pdbx_description
1 polymer ?
#
loop_
_entity_poly.entity_id
_entity_poly.type
_entity_poly.pdbx_seq_one_letter_code
_entity_poly.pdbx_strand_id
1 'polypeptide(L)'
;MKSKYTIIRFILAIVTIILTISILIGNVNSKVIMPYMLTCLGIFQVFNGLHFYKEGKKADGILLILLSIFIFGVVIKIMML
;
A
#
# COMPACT_ATOMS: atom_id res chain seq x y z
N MET A 1 -13.94 8.64 14.55
CA MET A 1 -13.21 7.56 13.83
C MET A 1 -12.83 7.92 12.39
N LYS A 2 -13.70 8.58 11.59
CA LYS A 2 -13.41 8.99 10.20
C LYS A 2 -12.07 9.74 10.02
N SER A 3 -11.81 10.74 10.87
CA SER A 3 -10.59 11.57 10.79
C SER A 3 -9.29 10.78 10.94
N LYS A 4 -9.21 9.82 11.87
CA LYS A 4 -7.97 9.02 12.09
C LYS A 4 -7.63 8.14 10.88
N TYR A 5 -8.63 7.51 10.26
CA TYR A 5 -8.44 6.70 9.05
C TYR A 5 -7.99 7.56 7.85
N THR A 6 -8.55 8.76 7.71
CA THR A 6 -8.14 9.70 6.66
C THR A 6 -6.68 10.12 6.83
N ILE A 7 -6.24 10.43 8.05
CA ILE A 7 -4.85 10.80 8.34
C ILE A 7 -3.89 9.65 8.01
N ILE A 8 -4.20 8.42 8.44
CA ILE A 8 -3.36 7.24 8.16
C ILE A 8 -3.23 7.01 6.65
N ARG A 9 -4.33 7.07 5.90
CA ARG A 9 -4.32 6.94 4.43
C ARG A 9 -3.46 8.01 3.76
N PHE A 10 -3.59 9.25 4.22
CA PHE A 10 -2.82 10.36 3.68
C PHE A 10 -1.31 10.19 3.91
N ILE A 11 -0.91 9.83 5.14
CA ILE A 11 0.49 9.55 5.48
C ILE A 11 1.02 8.38 4.65
N LEU A 12 0.28 7.28 4.54
CA LEU A 12 0.69 6.12 3.73
C LEU A 12 0.85 6.48 2.25
N ALA A 13 -0.03 7.31 1.71
CA ALA A 13 0.08 7.78 0.33
C ALA A 13 1.37 8.59 0.13
N ILE A 14 1.67 9.54 1.02
CA ILE A 14 2.90 10.35 0.98
C ILE A 14 4.14 9.45 1.06
N VAL A 15 4.18 8.54 2.04
CA VAL A 15 5.32 7.62 2.24
C VAL A 15 5.52 6.76 1.00
N THR A 16 4.45 6.22 0.42
CA THR A 16 4.52 5.41 -0.81
C THR A 16 5.08 6.23 -1.97
N ILE A 17 4.64 7.48 -2.14
CA ILE A 17 5.16 8.39 -3.19
C ILE A 17 6.65 8.66 -2.99
N ILE A 18 7.08 8.96 -1.76
CA ILE A 18 8.50 9.22 -1.45
C ILE A 18 9.37 7.99 -1.78
N LEU A 19 8.92 6.79 -1.40
CA LEU A 19 9.63 5.55 -1.70
C LEU A 19 9.71 5.30 -3.22
N THR A 20 8.62 5.53 -3.95
CA THR A 20 8.60 5.42 -5.42
C THR A 20 9.59 6.41 -6.05
N ILE A 21 9.57 7.69 -5.65
CA ILE A 21 10.50 8.70 -6.16
C ILE A 21 11.95 8.29 -5.87
N SER A 22 12.22 7.77 -4.67
CA SER A 22 13.56 7.29 -4.30
C SER A 22 14.05 6.19 -5.23
N ILE A 23 13.19 5.23 -5.58
CA ILE A 23 13.50 4.16 -6.56
C ILE A 23 13.76 4.76 -7.94
N LEU A 24 12.93 5.71 -8.40
CA LEU A 24 13.05 6.32 -9.74
C LEU A 24 14.33 7.15 -9.91
N ILE A 25 14.81 7.80 -8.85
CA ILE A 25 16.09 8.55 -8.88
C ILE A 25 17.29 7.60 -9.06
N GLY A 26 17.13 6.30 -8.76
CA GLY A 26 18.17 5.29 -8.98
C GLY A 26 19.35 5.36 -8.01
N ASN A 27 19.33 6.29 -7.05
CA ASN A 27 20.40 6.47 -6.06
C ASN A 27 20.23 5.57 -4.81
N VAL A 28 19.26 4.64 -4.83
CA VAL A 28 18.99 3.70 -3.74
C VAL A 28 18.95 2.29 -4.28
N ASN A 29 19.30 1.31 -3.44
CA ASN A 29 19.20 -0.10 -3.83
C ASN A 29 17.72 -0.51 -3.97
N SER A 30 17.25 -0.57 -5.21
CA SER A 30 15.86 -0.88 -5.55
C SER A 30 15.41 -2.23 -5.02
N LYS A 31 16.31 -3.22 -4.92
CA LYS A 31 16.00 -4.55 -4.38
C LYS A 31 15.60 -4.50 -2.90
N VAL A 32 16.14 -3.52 -2.17
CA VAL A 32 15.83 -3.32 -0.75
C VAL A 32 14.60 -2.43 -0.59
N ILE A 33 14.51 -1.33 -1.34
CA ILE A 33 13.44 -0.33 -1.15
C ILE A 33 12.08 -0.80 -1.73
N MET A 34 12.09 -1.56 -2.83
CA MET A 34 10.87 -2.01 -3.50
C MET A 34 9.95 -2.87 -2.62
N PRO A 35 10.44 -3.85 -1.84
CA PRO A 35 9.63 -4.56 -0.84
C PRO A 35 8.93 -3.62 0.17
N TYR A 36 9.63 -2.59 0.66
CA TYR A 36 9.04 -1.62 1.60
C TYR A 36 7.97 -0.75 0.93
N MET A 37 8.24 -0.27 -0.29
CA MET A 37 7.26 0.48 -1.09
C MET A 37 5.99 -0.34 -1.32
N LEU A 38 6.13 -1.61 -1.74
CA LEU A 38 5.01 -2.52 -1.94
C LEU A 38 4.28 -2.83 -0.64
N THR A 39 4.99 -2.98 0.48
CA THR A 39 4.38 -3.16 1.80
C THR A 39 3.53 -1.95 2.19
N CYS A 40 4.04 -0.72 2.03
CA CYS A 40 3.28 0.51 2.25
C CYS A 40 2.04 0.58 1.35
N LEU A 41 2.18 0.23 0.07
CA LEU A 41 1.07 0.19 -0.88
C LEU A 41 0.01 -0.86 -0.48
N GLY A 42 0.43 -2.04 -0.04
CA GLY A 42 -0.45 -3.10 0.46
C GLY A 42 -1.24 -2.64 1.68
N ILE A 43 -0.59 -2.02 2.66
CA ILE A 43 -1.27 -1.47 3.85
C ILE A 43 -2.24 -0.35 3.43
N PHE A 44 -1.85 0.54 2.53
CA PHE A 44 -2.70 1.60 1.99
C PHE A 44 -3.97 1.06 1.32
N GLN A 45 -3.84 -0.03 0.56
CA GLN A 45 -4.95 -0.75 -0.06
C GLN A 45 -5.93 -1.31 0.97
N VAL A 46 -5.46 -1.90 2.08
CA VAL A 46 -6.34 -2.36 3.18
C VAL A 46 -7.16 -1.20 3.73
N PHE A 47 -6.52 -0.06 4.05
CA PHE A 47 -7.23 1.09 4.60
C PHE A 47 -8.22 1.71 3.62
N ASN A 48 -7.89 1.78 2.33
CA ASN A 48 -8.83 2.21 1.29
C ASN A 48 -10.01 1.23 1.15
N GLY A 49 -9.73 -0.08 1.17
CA GLY A 49 -10.75 -1.12 1.08
C GLY A 49 -11.75 -1.04 2.24
N LEU A 50 -11.25 -0.93 3.47
CA LEU A 50 -12.07 -0.74 4.67
C LEU A 50 -12.89 0.56 4.62
N HIS A 51 -12.33 1.63 4.05
CA HIS A 51 -13.02 2.90 3.90
C HIS A 51 -14.18 2.78 2.90
N PHE A 52 -13.94 2.29 1.69
CA PHE A 52 -14.99 2.14 0.68
C PHE A 52 -16.07 1.13 1.07
N TYR A 53 -15.67 0.05 1.76
CA TYR A 53 -16.64 -0.89 2.32
C TYR A 53 -17.61 -0.22 3.31
N LYS A 54 -17.10 0.71 4.14
CA LYS A 54 -17.92 1.50 5.08
C LYS A 54 -18.76 2.59 4.41
N GLU A 55 -18.37 3.07 3.23
CA GLU A 55 -19.12 4.07 2.46
C GLU A 55 -20.18 3.45 1.52
N GLY A 56 -20.45 2.15 1.65
CA GLY A 56 -21.46 1.45 0.85
C GLY A 56 -20.93 0.92 -0.49
N LYS A 57 -19.69 1.25 -0.87
CA LYS A 57 -18.99 0.72 -2.05
C LYS A 57 -18.31 -0.61 -1.73
N LYS A 58 -19.13 -1.61 -1.38
CA LYS A 58 -18.64 -2.91 -0.87
C LYS A 58 -17.76 -3.67 -1.85
N ALA A 59 -18.14 -3.71 -3.13
CA ALA A 59 -17.39 -4.45 -4.16
C ALA A 59 -15.98 -3.85 -4.34
N ASP A 60 -15.88 -2.53 -4.49
CA ASP A 60 -14.60 -1.82 -4.56
C ASP A 60 -13.76 -2.04 -3.31
N GLY A 61 -14.42 -2.00 -2.13
CA GLY A 61 -13.77 -2.27 -0.85
C GLY A 61 -13.12 -3.65 -0.78
N ILE A 62 -13.86 -4.69 -1.20
CA ILE A 62 -13.38 -6.07 -1.23
C ILE A 62 -12.24 -6.23 -2.26
N LEU A 63 -12.39 -5.63 -3.45
CA LEU A 63 -11.38 -5.69 -4.51
C LEU A 63 -10.02 -5.14 -4.02
N LEU A 64 -10.03 -4.02 -3.30
CA LEU A 64 -8.81 -3.43 -2.75
C LEU A 64 -8.17 -4.29 -1.66
N ILE A 65 -8.99 -4.95 -0.83
CA ILE A 65 -8.47 -5.90 0.17
C ILE A 65 -7.83 -7.11 -0.52
N LEU A 66 -8.47 -7.66 -1.56
CA LEU A 66 -7.89 -8.75 -2.35
C LEU A 66 -6.59 -8.34 -3.04
N LEU A 67 -6.54 -7.13 -3.60
CA LEU A 67 -5.34 -6.58 -4.21
C LEU A 67 -4.20 -6.40 -3.18
N SER A 68 -4.53 -6.02 -1.94
CA SER A 68 -3.57 -5.98 -0.84
C SER A 68 -2.96 -7.35 -0.53
N ILE A 69 -3.79 -8.40 -0.46
CA ILE A 69 -3.33 -9.78 -0.24
C ILE A 69 -2.36 -10.21 -1.35
N PHE A 70 -2.70 -9.92 -2.61
CA PHE A 70 -1.82 -10.18 -3.74
C PHE A 70 -0.47 -9.45 -3.60
N ILE A 71 -0.48 -8.15 -3.27
CA ILE A 71 0.74 -7.36 -3.06
C ILE A 71 1.62 -7.98 -1.96
N PHE A 72 1.04 -8.38 -0.83
CA PHE A 72 1.80 -9.04 0.24
C PHE A 72 2.40 -10.39 -0.21
N GLY A 73 1.67 -11.16 -1.01
CA GLY A 73 2.20 -12.38 -1.63
C GLY A 73 3.44 -12.12 -2.50
N VAL A 74 3.40 -11.05 -3.31
CA VAL A 74 4.56 -10.61 -4.11
C VAL A 74 5.73 -10.17 -3.22
N VAL A 75 5.47 -9.40 -2.15
CA VAL A 75 6.51 -8.99 -1.19
C VAL A 75 7.21 -10.20 -0.59
N ILE A 76 6.45 -11.18 -0.09
CA ILE A 76 7.02 -12.41 0.49
C ILE A 76 7.90 -13.13 -0.54
N LYS A 77 7.44 -13.24 -1.78
CA LYS A 77 8.20 -13.88 -2.85
C LYS A 77 9.52 -13.15 -3.14
N ILE A 78 9.50 -11.82 -3.18
CA ILE A 78 10.69 -10.99 -3.40
C ILE A 78 11.67 -11.12 -2.22
N MET A 79 11.18 -11.15 -0.99
CA MET A 79 12.03 -11.26 0.21
C MET A 79 12.67 -12.64 0.40
N MET A 80 12.12 -13.69 -0.20
CA MET A 80 12.68 -15.05 -0.19
C MET A 80 13.68 -15.31 -1.32
N LEU A 81 13.90 -14.33 -2.22
CA LEU A 81 14.75 -14.40 -3.41
C LEU A 81 16.10 -13.74 -3.14
#